data_AF-A0A1C2EAB9-F1
#
_entry.id   AF-A0A1C2EAB9-F1
#
_cell.length_a   1.000
_cell.length_b   1.000
_cell.length_c   1.000
_cell.angle_alpha   90.00
_cell.angle_beta   90.00
_cell.angle_gamma   90.00
#
_symmetry.space_group_name_H-M   'P 1'
#
loop_
_entity.id
_entity.type
_entity.pdbx_description
1 polymer ?
#
loop_
_entity_poly.entity_id
_entity_poly.type
_entity_poly.pdbx_seq_one_letter_code
_entity_poly.pdbx_strand_id
1 'polypeptide(L)'
;MTTYLDYQLITRDLNKSLDRTSKQVVVSRETKYYLDNIGKVKSIDDFLKNDRLFKYAMKAFGLEDMSYAKAFMKKVLTEGVDSPDSFANKLTDKRYADFAKTFNFKRYGANATTYNGAQNDVPKNFNAQVILTYSQQGVDFVENEVSYYIGKIGNVKSIDDLMADSRLLYVAMGAFGLDAKKEPPATVRQMLEGGVTDPNSPANKLYDKRYANFVAAFNFVEKGDQTTAQDSVQNLVPKQFIANTGLVTIVPRAEYTKAESDYYKANIGNVKSIDDLMADKRLLRAAMAAYGLDVDVETPKTIRNMLEGGVTDPNSPANKLTDKSYANFVTAFNFVQYGDTTTSRDAVQKDTLKLFSTKSSLGMIKPGSDYIAAETAYYNANVVKLTSIDDLMANQRLLNYALSAYGLDPSTQTPATVRKMLEGGITDPNSPANKSGSKAYVAFVTAFNFAQYGEKATTRTLAQQPSTDKYVRQTLEEDAGKTNDGVRLALYFQRKAPTLTNWYEVLADKALSQVVRTAFGLPDSFAKADIDKQVQLFQQKFNIKDFANPQKLGKFIGRFTTMYEMNNPSSPQISAASVLFAQPTTAGISTDLLLTMQRMKF
;
A
#
# COMPACT_ATOMS: atom_id res chain seq x y z
N MET A 1 -0.27 4.16 3.32
CA MET A 1 0.55 3.95 2.10
C MET A 1 1.86 3.31 2.51
N THR A 2 2.17 2.11 2.00
CA THR A 2 3.44 1.42 2.31
C THR A 2 4.41 1.55 1.14
N THR A 3 5.46 2.34 1.38
CA THR A 3 6.56 2.76 0.49
C THR A 3 7.30 1.62 -0.22
N TYR A 4 7.10 0.37 0.18
CA TYR A 4 7.87 -0.79 -0.26
C TYR A 4 7.36 -1.40 -1.57
N LEU A 5 6.04 -1.59 -1.68
CA LEU A 5 5.39 -2.09 -2.90
C LEU A 5 5.51 -1.05 -4.02
N ASP A 6 5.32 0.22 -3.65
CA ASP A 6 5.57 1.42 -4.46
C ASP A 6 7.01 1.47 -5.01
N TYR A 7 8.01 1.20 -4.16
CA TYR A 7 9.43 1.20 -4.54
C TYR A 7 9.78 0.05 -5.51
N GLN A 8 9.21 -1.14 -5.32
CA GLN A 8 9.45 -2.29 -6.22
C GLN A 8 8.79 -2.10 -7.60
N LEU A 9 7.60 -1.48 -7.66
CA LEU A 9 6.93 -1.15 -8.92
C LEU A 9 7.68 -0.08 -9.73
N ILE A 10 8.27 0.92 -9.05
CA ILE A 10 9.09 1.97 -9.68
C ILE A 10 10.38 1.41 -10.27
N THR A 11 11.14 0.63 -9.49
CA THR A 11 12.57 0.39 -9.77
C THR A 11 12.83 -0.58 -10.93
N ARG A 12 11.86 -1.42 -11.31
CA ARG A 12 12.06 -2.49 -12.30
C ARG A 12 12.06 -2.01 -13.76
N ASP A 13 11.24 -1.02 -14.13
CA ASP A 13 11.15 -0.50 -15.51
C ASP A 13 10.90 1.02 -15.56
N LEU A 14 11.54 1.75 -14.64
CA LEU A 14 11.34 3.18 -14.38
C LEU A 14 11.39 4.03 -15.66
N ASN A 15 12.36 3.76 -16.54
CA ASN A 15 12.56 4.60 -17.73
C ASN A 15 11.43 4.46 -18.76
N LYS A 16 10.90 3.25 -18.98
CA LYS A 16 9.74 3.04 -19.88
C LYS A 16 8.46 3.57 -19.27
N SER A 17 8.27 3.40 -17.96
CA SER A 17 7.12 3.96 -17.24
C SER A 17 7.13 5.49 -17.23
N LEU A 18 8.30 6.12 -17.06
CA LEU A 18 8.47 7.57 -17.19
C LEU A 18 8.13 8.05 -18.59
N ASP A 19 8.60 7.37 -19.64
CA ASP A 19 8.30 7.75 -21.03
C ASP A 19 6.79 7.66 -21.33
N ARG A 20 6.13 6.55 -20.94
CA ARG A 20 4.68 6.39 -21.12
C ARG A 20 3.86 7.40 -20.33
N THR A 21 4.18 7.60 -19.05
CA THR A 21 3.44 8.55 -18.19
C THR A 21 3.61 9.99 -18.66
N SER A 22 4.81 10.36 -19.13
CA SER A 22 5.05 11.70 -19.68
C SER A 22 4.20 12.02 -20.93
N LYS A 23 3.76 10.99 -21.67
CA LYS A 23 2.90 11.09 -22.87
C LYS A 23 1.41 11.18 -22.54
N GLN A 24 1.00 10.97 -21.28
CA GLN A 24 -0.41 11.11 -20.91
C GLN A 24 -0.85 12.58 -21.01
N VAL A 25 -2.04 12.84 -21.55
CA VAL A 25 -2.52 14.21 -21.86
C VAL A 25 -2.50 15.13 -20.64
N VAL A 26 -3.00 14.67 -19.49
CA VAL A 26 -3.04 15.48 -18.26
C VAL A 26 -1.63 15.76 -17.74
N VAL A 27 -0.78 14.75 -17.69
CA VAL A 27 0.62 14.86 -17.23
C VAL A 27 1.40 15.79 -18.13
N SER A 28 1.36 15.56 -19.45
CA SER A 28 1.97 16.40 -20.47
C SER A 28 1.51 17.85 -20.36
N ARG A 29 0.21 18.09 -20.14
CA ARG A 29 -0.34 19.45 -19.97
C ARG A 29 0.18 20.13 -18.70
N GLU A 30 0.19 19.43 -17.57
CA GLU A 30 0.69 19.99 -16.31
C GLU A 30 2.21 20.22 -16.37
N THR A 31 2.97 19.28 -16.93
CA THR A 31 4.41 19.40 -17.16
C THR A 31 4.74 20.52 -18.13
N LYS A 32 3.98 20.65 -19.24
CA LYS A 32 4.12 21.75 -20.19
C LYS A 32 3.85 23.09 -19.53
N TYR A 33 2.73 23.21 -18.79
CA TYR A 33 2.43 24.45 -18.06
C TYR A 33 3.54 24.79 -17.07
N TYR A 34 4.08 23.80 -16.37
CA TYR A 34 5.19 24.00 -15.45
C TYR A 34 6.44 24.52 -16.17
N LEU A 35 6.90 23.84 -17.21
CA LEU A 35 8.09 24.22 -17.99
C LEU A 35 7.94 25.60 -18.66
N ASP A 36 6.78 25.88 -19.24
CA ASP A 36 6.50 27.15 -19.93
C ASP A 36 6.48 28.37 -18.98
N ASN A 37 6.32 28.15 -17.67
CA ASN A 37 6.10 29.24 -16.71
C ASN A 37 7.09 29.28 -15.54
N ILE A 38 7.77 28.18 -15.19
CA ILE A 38 8.66 28.16 -14.04
C ILE A 38 9.85 29.10 -14.23
N GLY A 39 10.44 29.18 -15.42
CA GLY A 39 11.55 30.10 -15.71
C GLY A 39 11.19 31.60 -15.64
N LYS A 40 9.88 31.92 -15.60
CA LYS A 40 9.37 33.30 -15.43
C LYS A 40 9.31 33.73 -13.96
N VAL A 41 9.35 32.77 -13.03
CA VAL A 41 9.31 33.04 -11.59
C VAL A 41 10.66 33.59 -11.14
N LYS A 42 10.69 34.80 -10.57
CA LYS A 42 11.93 35.48 -10.17
C LYS A 42 12.09 35.62 -8.67
N SER A 43 11.04 35.31 -7.91
CA SER A 43 11.07 35.39 -6.45
C SER A 43 10.27 34.25 -5.82
N ILE A 44 10.49 34.06 -4.52
CA ILE A 44 9.72 33.14 -3.69
C ILE A 44 8.23 33.52 -3.72
N ASP A 45 7.92 34.83 -3.67
CA ASP A 45 6.54 35.31 -3.67
C ASP A 45 5.84 35.04 -5.01
N ASP A 46 6.53 35.22 -6.13
CA ASP A 46 5.99 34.85 -7.45
C ASP A 46 5.69 33.35 -7.53
N PHE A 47 6.58 32.52 -6.95
CA PHE A 47 6.43 31.08 -6.95
C PHE A 47 5.20 30.65 -6.14
N LEU A 48 5.07 31.14 -4.91
CA LEU A 48 3.99 30.78 -3.99
C LEU A 48 2.62 31.36 -4.41
N LYS A 49 2.62 32.46 -5.16
CA LYS A 49 1.41 33.06 -5.72
C LYS A 49 0.82 32.22 -6.87
N ASN A 50 1.64 31.50 -7.62
CA ASN A 50 1.17 30.61 -8.68
C ASN A 50 0.84 29.22 -8.11
N ASP A 51 -0.40 29.05 -7.67
CA ASP A 51 -0.89 27.80 -7.06
C ASP A 51 -0.62 26.55 -7.91
N ARG A 52 -0.73 26.69 -9.23
CA ARG A 52 -0.51 25.56 -10.14
C ARG A 52 0.95 25.14 -10.19
N LEU A 53 1.89 26.09 -10.27
CA LEU A 53 3.33 25.80 -10.20
C LEU A 53 3.73 25.24 -8.84
N PHE A 54 3.22 25.84 -7.76
CA PHE A 54 3.54 25.43 -6.41
C PHE A 54 3.01 24.02 -6.10
N LYS A 55 1.75 23.71 -6.41
CA LYS A 55 1.19 22.36 -6.20
C LYS A 55 1.88 21.29 -7.05
N TYR A 56 2.23 21.62 -8.31
CA TYR A 56 3.02 20.73 -9.16
C TYR A 56 4.35 20.36 -8.51
N ALA A 57 5.09 21.37 -8.03
CA ALA A 57 6.34 21.16 -7.33
C ALA A 57 6.14 20.38 -6.02
N MET A 58 5.16 20.74 -5.18
CA MET A 58 4.90 20.01 -3.94
C MET A 58 4.59 18.53 -4.19
N LYS A 59 3.80 18.21 -5.23
CA LYS A 59 3.54 16.83 -5.66
C LYS A 59 4.81 16.13 -6.11
N ALA A 60 5.68 16.79 -6.87
CA ALA A 60 6.96 16.24 -7.30
C ALA A 60 7.88 15.83 -6.13
N PHE A 61 7.80 16.50 -4.98
CA PHE A 61 8.56 16.15 -3.77
C PHE A 61 7.77 15.28 -2.78
N GLY A 62 6.58 14.79 -3.16
CA GLY A 62 5.72 13.98 -2.27
C GLY A 62 5.14 14.75 -1.08
N LEU A 63 5.07 16.08 -1.19
CA LEU A 63 4.57 17.00 -0.16
C LEU A 63 3.15 17.51 -0.48
N GLU A 64 2.37 16.80 -1.31
CA GLU A 64 1.05 17.24 -1.79
C GLU A 64 0.09 17.60 -0.65
N ASP A 65 0.10 16.80 0.43
CA ASP A 65 -0.72 17.02 1.63
C ASP A 65 -0.35 18.29 2.41
N MET A 66 0.86 18.82 2.21
CA MET A 66 1.36 20.05 2.83
C MET A 66 1.26 21.26 1.90
N SER A 67 0.62 21.13 0.74
CA SER A 67 0.42 22.23 -0.22
C SER A 67 -0.41 23.40 0.32
N TYR A 68 -1.10 23.23 1.46
CA TYR A 68 -1.78 24.33 2.15
C TYR A 68 -0.81 25.23 2.94
N ALA A 69 0.37 24.73 3.34
CA ALA A 69 1.28 25.37 4.28
C ALA A 69 2.26 26.35 3.60
N LYS A 70 1.75 27.31 2.82
CA LYS A 70 2.58 28.24 2.04
C LYS A 70 3.53 29.11 2.88
N ALA A 71 3.11 29.54 4.07
CA ALA A 71 3.96 30.32 4.98
C ALA A 71 5.18 29.50 5.47
N PHE A 72 4.97 28.21 5.75
CA PHE A 72 6.05 27.29 6.09
C PHE A 72 7.03 27.15 4.93
N MET A 73 6.52 26.90 3.72
CA MET A 73 7.36 26.80 2.52
C MET A 73 8.08 28.11 2.17
N LYS A 74 7.47 29.27 2.46
CA LYS A 74 8.13 30.58 2.32
C LYS A 74 9.39 30.64 3.19
N LYS A 75 9.32 30.22 4.46
CA LYS A 75 10.49 30.19 5.36
C LYS A 75 11.55 29.19 4.90
N VAL A 76 11.15 27.97 4.52
CA VAL A 76 12.02 26.94 3.91
C VAL A 76 12.83 27.52 2.75
N LEU A 77 12.17 28.20 1.82
CA LEU A 77 12.82 28.79 0.64
C LEU A 77 13.66 30.04 0.96
N THR A 78 13.21 30.86 1.92
CA THR A 78 13.90 32.10 2.31
C THR A 78 15.20 31.81 3.03
N GLU A 79 15.21 30.84 3.94
CA GLU A 79 16.43 30.47 4.66
C GLU A 79 17.36 29.56 3.83
N GLY A 80 16.81 28.87 2.82
CA GLY A 80 17.56 28.03 1.89
C GLY A 80 18.20 26.82 2.59
N VAL A 81 19.29 26.32 2.02
CA VAL A 81 20.04 25.15 2.52
C VAL A 81 21.55 25.37 2.65
N ASP A 82 22.06 26.55 2.28
CA ASP A 82 23.52 26.78 2.23
C ASP A 82 24.15 26.78 3.62
N SER A 83 23.42 27.26 4.63
CA SER A 83 23.86 27.15 6.02
C SER A 83 23.46 25.78 6.58
N PRO A 84 24.37 25.03 7.23
CA PRO A 84 24.02 23.85 8.03
C PRO A 84 22.91 24.15 9.04
N ASP A 85 22.85 25.40 9.51
CA ASP A 85 21.89 25.91 10.48
C ASP A 85 20.59 26.46 9.88
N SER A 86 20.42 26.40 8.55
CA SER A 86 19.20 26.85 7.90
C SER A 86 17.97 26.06 8.34
N PHE A 87 16.82 26.72 8.31
CA PHE A 87 15.52 26.12 8.63
C PHE A 87 15.33 24.72 8.08
N ALA A 88 15.49 24.55 6.77
CA ALA A 88 15.19 23.31 6.08
C ALA A 88 16.17 22.18 6.49
N ASN A 89 17.43 22.50 6.73
CA ASN A 89 18.44 21.52 7.17
C ASN A 89 18.18 21.00 8.58
N LYS A 90 17.59 21.83 9.44
CA LYS A 90 17.20 21.48 10.81
C LYS A 90 15.97 20.57 10.88
N LEU A 91 15.15 20.51 9.82
CA LEU A 91 13.97 19.64 9.81
C LEU A 91 14.35 18.16 9.76
N THR A 92 13.54 17.32 10.42
CA THR A 92 13.67 15.86 10.36
C THR A 92 13.30 15.31 8.97
N ASP A 93 12.24 15.84 8.37
CA ASP A 93 11.83 15.47 7.01
C ASP A 93 12.71 16.19 5.98
N LYS A 94 13.62 15.43 5.35
CA LYS A 94 14.61 15.97 4.42
C LYS A 94 14.03 16.39 3.07
N ARG A 95 12.79 16.02 2.75
CA ARG A 95 12.11 16.45 1.52
C ARG A 95 11.99 17.97 1.43
N TYR A 96 11.86 18.67 2.55
CA TYR A 96 11.86 20.14 2.58
C TYR A 96 13.22 20.76 2.24
N ALA A 97 14.32 20.13 2.67
CA ALA A 97 15.67 20.55 2.28
C ALA A 97 15.93 20.27 0.79
N ASP A 98 15.49 19.12 0.28
CA ASP A 98 15.58 18.81 -1.15
C ASP A 98 14.76 19.79 -2.00
N PHE A 99 13.58 20.18 -1.52
CA PHE A 99 12.75 21.21 -2.13
C PHE A 99 13.47 22.57 -2.15
N ALA A 100 13.99 23.03 -1.01
CA ALA A 100 14.72 24.30 -0.91
C ALA A 100 16.01 24.33 -1.73
N LYS A 101 16.71 23.19 -1.81
CA LYS A 101 17.90 23.02 -2.65
C LYS A 101 17.57 23.15 -4.13
N THR A 102 16.43 22.62 -4.54
CA THR A 102 15.97 22.66 -5.93
C THR A 102 15.50 24.07 -6.32
N PHE A 103 14.78 24.74 -5.42
CA PHE A 103 14.31 26.12 -5.59
C PHE A 103 15.14 27.09 -4.75
N ASN A 104 16.47 27.09 -4.94
CA ASN A 104 17.39 27.85 -4.09
C ASN A 104 17.44 29.35 -4.47
N PHE A 105 16.35 30.06 -4.19
CA PHE A 105 16.23 31.51 -4.38
C PHE A 105 17.23 32.30 -3.53
N LYS A 106 17.67 31.75 -2.40
CA LYS A 106 18.68 32.39 -1.55
C LYS A 106 20.04 32.49 -2.24
N ARG A 107 20.49 31.41 -2.88
CA ARG A 107 21.78 31.36 -3.58
C ARG A 107 21.73 31.98 -4.96
N TYR A 108 20.64 31.75 -5.69
CA TYR A 108 20.56 32.06 -7.12
C TYR A 108 19.62 33.22 -7.45
N GLY A 109 18.89 33.75 -6.47
CA GLY A 109 17.93 34.85 -6.67
C GLY A 109 16.95 34.54 -7.80
N ALA A 110 16.83 35.49 -8.73
CA ALA A 110 15.98 35.41 -9.92
C ALA A 110 16.31 34.25 -10.88
N ASN A 111 17.47 33.61 -10.72
CA ASN A 111 17.93 32.49 -11.55
C ASN A 111 17.66 31.11 -10.92
N ALA A 112 17.07 31.04 -9.73
CA ALA A 112 16.81 29.78 -9.03
C ALA A 112 15.90 28.82 -9.84
N THR A 113 15.01 29.37 -10.65
CA THR A 113 14.03 28.63 -11.47
C THR A 113 14.49 28.40 -12.91
N THR A 114 15.64 28.98 -13.27
CA THR A 114 16.34 28.73 -14.53
C THR A 114 17.49 27.74 -14.35
N TYR A 115 17.75 27.30 -13.11
CA TYR A 115 18.70 26.25 -12.80
C TYR A 115 18.16 24.86 -13.17
N ASN A 116 19.07 23.98 -13.59
CA ASN A 116 18.78 22.66 -14.15
C ASN A 116 17.83 21.82 -13.26
N GLY A 117 18.01 21.82 -11.94
CA GLY A 117 17.14 21.04 -11.03
C GLY A 117 15.67 21.46 -11.05
N ALA A 118 15.37 22.76 -11.08
CA ALA A 118 13.99 23.24 -11.13
C ALA A 118 13.29 22.91 -12.45
N GLN A 119 14.04 22.87 -13.56
CA GLN A 119 13.47 22.61 -14.90
C GLN A 119 13.49 21.13 -15.30
N ASN A 120 14.43 20.33 -14.80
CA ASN A 120 14.60 18.93 -15.23
C ASN A 120 14.26 17.92 -14.13
N ASP A 121 14.70 18.13 -12.88
CA ASP A 121 14.45 17.17 -11.80
C ASP A 121 12.99 17.22 -11.33
N VAL A 122 12.37 18.41 -11.29
CA VAL A 122 10.98 18.55 -10.84
C VAL A 122 10.00 17.84 -11.77
N PRO A 123 10.05 17.98 -13.11
CA PRO A 123 9.20 17.19 -14.00
C PRO A 123 9.45 15.69 -13.91
N LYS A 124 10.71 15.26 -13.74
CA LYS A 124 11.06 13.85 -13.58
C LYS A 124 10.44 13.26 -12.31
N ASN A 125 10.55 13.96 -11.19
CA ASN A 125 10.00 13.54 -9.91
C ASN A 125 8.47 13.60 -9.90
N PHE A 126 7.86 14.60 -10.58
CA PHE A 126 6.42 14.64 -10.80
C PHE A 126 5.94 13.41 -11.56
N ASN A 127 6.60 13.05 -12.66
CA ASN A 127 6.28 11.83 -13.42
C ASN A 127 6.42 10.57 -12.55
N ALA A 128 7.44 10.48 -11.69
CA ALA A 128 7.59 9.37 -10.75
C ALA A 128 6.42 9.30 -9.75
N GLN A 129 6.00 10.43 -9.18
CA GLN A 129 4.86 10.47 -8.25
C GLN A 129 3.54 10.13 -8.95
N VAL A 130 3.41 10.52 -10.22
CA VAL A 130 2.25 10.18 -11.04
C VAL A 130 2.24 8.71 -11.40
N ILE A 131 3.39 8.09 -11.72
CA ILE A 131 3.50 6.63 -11.90
C ILE A 131 3.05 5.90 -10.65
N LEU A 132 3.46 6.34 -9.46
CA LEU A 132 3.00 5.75 -8.20
C LEU A 132 1.47 5.77 -8.10
N THR A 133 0.88 6.92 -8.42
CA THR A 133 -0.57 7.11 -8.37
C THR A 133 -1.30 6.22 -9.39
N TYR A 134 -0.83 6.15 -10.64
CA TYR A 134 -1.43 5.30 -11.68
C TYR A 134 -1.17 3.81 -11.48
N SER A 135 -0.04 3.44 -10.89
CA SER A 135 0.25 2.04 -10.55
C SER A 135 -0.74 1.57 -9.48
N GLN A 136 -1.05 2.40 -8.48
CA GLN A 136 -2.10 2.12 -7.51
C GLN A 136 -3.47 1.97 -8.19
N GLN A 137 -3.88 2.92 -9.04
CA GLN A 137 -5.15 2.83 -9.76
C GLN A 137 -5.24 1.60 -10.69
N GLY A 138 -4.13 1.20 -11.31
CA GLY A 138 -4.04 0.01 -12.13
C GLY A 138 -4.17 -1.28 -11.32
N VAL A 139 -3.56 -1.32 -10.13
CA VAL A 139 -3.75 -2.41 -9.16
C VAL A 139 -5.22 -2.49 -8.75
N ASP A 140 -5.83 -1.37 -8.36
CA ASP A 140 -7.24 -1.32 -7.94
C ASP A 140 -8.17 -1.79 -9.08
N PHE A 141 -7.89 -1.41 -10.34
CA PHE A 141 -8.66 -1.86 -11.50
C PHE A 141 -8.54 -3.38 -11.72
N VAL A 142 -7.31 -3.92 -11.71
CA VAL A 142 -7.10 -5.36 -11.88
C VAL A 142 -7.71 -6.13 -10.71
N GLU A 143 -7.60 -5.61 -9.49
CA GLU A 143 -8.26 -6.17 -8.33
C GLU A 143 -9.76 -6.26 -8.52
N ASN A 144 -10.39 -5.18 -8.99
CA ASN A 144 -11.83 -5.15 -9.23
C ASN A 144 -12.30 -6.14 -10.29
N GLU A 145 -11.60 -6.24 -11.43
CA GLU A 145 -11.97 -7.18 -12.49
C GLU A 145 -11.78 -8.64 -12.07
N VAL A 146 -10.66 -8.96 -11.41
CA VAL A 146 -10.38 -10.32 -10.92
C VAL A 146 -11.34 -10.70 -9.79
N SER A 147 -11.67 -9.77 -8.89
CA SER A 147 -12.67 -9.98 -7.83
C SER A 147 -14.04 -10.32 -8.41
N TYR A 148 -14.46 -9.56 -9.42
CA TYR A 148 -15.72 -9.79 -10.11
C TYR A 148 -15.72 -11.17 -10.77
N TYR A 149 -14.64 -11.52 -11.45
CA TYR A 149 -14.48 -12.83 -12.08
C TYR A 149 -14.60 -13.97 -11.07
N ILE A 150 -13.82 -13.97 -9.98
CA ILE A 150 -13.84 -15.03 -8.96
C ILE A 150 -15.24 -15.19 -8.35
N GLY A 151 -15.92 -14.07 -8.09
CA GLY A 151 -17.25 -14.06 -7.47
C GLY A 151 -18.40 -14.48 -8.40
N LYS A 152 -18.23 -14.40 -9.72
CA LYS A 152 -19.33 -14.63 -10.69
C LYS A 152 -19.12 -15.85 -11.59
N ILE A 153 -17.88 -16.23 -11.89
CA ILE A 153 -17.60 -17.27 -12.90
C ILE A 153 -18.19 -18.64 -12.54
N GLY A 154 -18.31 -18.99 -11.26
CA GLY A 154 -18.94 -20.26 -10.84
C GLY A 154 -20.42 -20.40 -11.20
N ASN A 155 -21.10 -19.28 -11.49
CA ASN A 155 -22.51 -19.24 -11.88
C ASN A 155 -22.72 -19.37 -13.39
N VAL A 156 -21.67 -19.25 -14.19
CA VAL A 156 -21.73 -19.41 -15.65
C VAL A 156 -21.82 -20.89 -15.98
N LYS A 157 -22.90 -21.31 -16.67
CA LYS A 157 -23.16 -22.72 -17.02
C LYS A 157 -23.13 -22.99 -18.52
N SER A 158 -23.04 -21.95 -19.34
CA SER A 158 -23.07 -22.06 -20.80
C SER A 158 -22.19 -21.01 -21.48
N ILE A 159 -21.99 -21.19 -22.80
CA ILE A 159 -21.35 -20.20 -23.67
C ILE A 159 -22.16 -18.90 -23.66
N ASP A 160 -23.49 -18.99 -23.65
CA ASP A 160 -24.37 -17.82 -23.61
C ASP A 160 -24.17 -17.00 -22.33
N ASP A 161 -24.07 -17.67 -21.18
CA ASP A 161 -23.82 -17.00 -19.90
C ASP A 161 -22.47 -16.26 -19.90
N LEU A 162 -21.41 -16.90 -20.45
CA LEU A 162 -20.08 -16.29 -20.52
C LEU A 162 -20.06 -15.10 -21.48
N MET A 163 -20.71 -15.23 -22.64
CA MET A 163 -20.76 -14.19 -23.66
C MET A 163 -21.66 -13.01 -23.27
N ALA A 164 -22.67 -13.24 -22.43
CA ALA A 164 -23.54 -12.19 -21.91
C ALA A 164 -22.82 -11.26 -20.92
N ASP A 165 -21.75 -11.73 -20.27
CA ASP A 165 -20.98 -10.96 -19.30
C ASP A 165 -19.62 -10.51 -19.87
N SER A 166 -19.61 -9.29 -20.41
CA SER A 166 -18.41 -8.69 -20.99
C SER A 166 -17.22 -8.56 -20.02
N ARG A 167 -17.45 -8.49 -18.70
CA ARG A 167 -16.37 -8.42 -17.70
C ARG A 167 -15.75 -9.78 -17.46
N LEU A 168 -16.57 -10.83 -17.40
CA LEU A 168 -16.07 -12.20 -17.35
C LEU A 168 -15.27 -12.53 -18.61
N LEU A 169 -15.78 -12.17 -19.78
CA LEU A 169 -15.10 -12.40 -21.05
C LEU A 169 -13.77 -11.64 -21.15
N TYR A 170 -13.73 -10.41 -20.63
CA TYR A 170 -12.51 -9.59 -20.58
C TYR A 170 -11.38 -10.29 -19.79
N VAL A 171 -11.67 -10.79 -18.58
CA VAL A 171 -10.68 -11.51 -17.77
C VAL A 171 -10.33 -12.86 -18.41
N ALA A 172 -11.34 -13.59 -18.89
CA ALA A 172 -11.20 -14.91 -19.50
C ALA A 172 -10.27 -14.89 -20.73
N MET A 173 -10.48 -13.96 -21.67
CA MET A 173 -9.65 -13.81 -22.86
C MET A 173 -8.31 -13.12 -22.53
N GLY A 174 -8.31 -12.14 -21.64
CA GLY A 174 -7.10 -11.42 -21.22
C GLY A 174 -6.06 -12.34 -20.57
N ALA A 175 -6.50 -13.39 -19.88
CA ALA A 175 -5.63 -14.45 -19.34
C ALA A 175 -4.84 -15.19 -20.44
N PHE A 176 -5.28 -15.16 -21.70
CA PHE A 176 -4.53 -15.72 -22.83
C PHE A 176 -3.85 -14.64 -23.66
N GLY A 177 -3.84 -13.39 -23.19
CA GLY A 177 -3.28 -12.24 -23.90
C GLY A 177 -4.14 -11.79 -25.09
N LEU A 178 -5.42 -12.16 -25.09
CA LEU A 178 -6.40 -11.78 -26.10
C LEU A 178 -7.23 -10.59 -25.61
N ASP A 179 -7.57 -9.67 -26.52
CA ASP A 179 -8.33 -8.47 -26.20
C ASP A 179 -9.79 -8.66 -26.61
N ALA A 180 -10.64 -9.01 -25.65
CA ALA A 180 -12.07 -9.27 -25.88
C ALA A 180 -12.80 -8.10 -26.56
N LYS A 181 -12.30 -6.85 -26.44
CA LYS A 181 -12.90 -5.67 -27.05
C LYS A 181 -12.56 -5.52 -28.54
N LYS A 182 -11.50 -6.18 -29.01
CA LYS A 182 -11.08 -6.17 -30.42
C LYS A 182 -11.65 -7.34 -31.22
N GLU A 183 -12.16 -8.35 -30.54
CA GLU A 183 -12.70 -9.54 -31.18
C GLU A 183 -14.21 -9.43 -31.41
N PRO A 184 -14.71 -9.70 -32.62
CA PRO A 184 -16.14 -9.73 -32.87
C PRO A 184 -16.82 -10.83 -32.01
N PRO A 185 -17.92 -10.55 -31.29
CA PRO A 185 -18.58 -11.53 -30.44
C PRO A 185 -18.98 -12.82 -31.17
N ALA A 186 -19.38 -12.71 -32.45
CA ALA A 186 -19.72 -13.87 -33.27
C ALA A 186 -18.52 -14.80 -33.49
N THR A 187 -17.32 -14.24 -33.68
CA THR A 187 -16.08 -15.02 -33.84
C THR A 187 -15.74 -15.76 -32.56
N VAL A 188 -15.83 -15.08 -31.41
CA VAL A 188 -15.58 -15.71 -30.09
C VAL A 188 -16.56 -16.85 -29.83
N ARG A 189 -17.85 -16.63 -30.13
CA ARG A 189 -18.89 -17.67 -30.04
C ARG A 189 -18.57 -18.88 -30.93
N GLN A 190 -18.27 -18.67 -32.20
CA GLN A 190 -17.93 -19.76 -33.13
C GLN A 190 -16.74 -20.60 -32.65
N MET A 191 -15.73 -19.95 -32.07
CA MET A 191 -14.58 -20.65 -31.49
C MET A 191 -14.97 -21.49 -30.28
N LEU A 192 -15.78 -20.96 -29.37
CA LEU A 192 -16.25 -21.68 -28.18
C LEU A 192 -17.19 -22.85 -28.55
N GLU A 193 -18.12 -22.64 -29.48
CA GLU A 193 -19.08 -23.66 -29.94
C GLU A 193 -18.39 -24.77 -30.75
N GLY A 194 -17.33 -24.44 -31.50
CA GLY A 194 -16.54 -25.42 -32.26
C GLY A 194 -15.56 -26.23 -31.41
N GLY A 195 -15.27 -25.81 -30.18
CA GLY A 195 -14.34 -26.49 -29.28
C GLY A 195 -12.90 -26.58 -29.80
N VAL A 196 -12.11 -27.47 -29.19
CA VAL A 196 -10.67 -27.66 -29.49
C VAL A 196 -10.27 -29.09 -29.82
N THR A 197 -11.19 -30.05 -29.72
CA THR A 197 -10.91 -31.46 -29.97
C THR A 197 -10.81 -31.78 -31.46
N ASP A 198 -11.63 -31.13 -32.30
CA ASP A 198 -11.52 -31.22 -33.76
C ASP A 198 -10.33 -30.36 -34.26
N PRO A 199 -9.31 -30.95 -34.92
CA PRO A 199 -8.22 -30.20 -35.53
C PRO A 199 -8.67 -29.13 -36.53
N ASN A 200 -9.88 -29.27 -37.10
CA ASN A 200 -10.50 -28.33 -38.03
C ASN A 200 -11.46 -27.32 -37.37
N SER A 201 -11.54 -27.28 -36.03
CA SER A 201 -12.36 -26.30 -35.33
C SER A 201 -11.90 -24.87 -35.63
N PRO A 202 -12.79 -23.87 -35.53
CA PRO A 202 -12.44 -22.47 -35.80
C PRO A 202 -11.22 -22.00 -35.00
N ALA A 203 -11.11 -22.38 -33.72
CA ALA A 203 -9.98 -22.00 -32.86
C ALA A 203 -8.67 -22.67 -33.29
N ASN A 204 -8.69 -23.94 -33.70
CA ASN A 204 -7.49 -24.68 -34.12
C ASN A 204 -6.94 -24.24 -35.47
N LYS A 205 -7.82 -23.77 -36.37
CA LYS A 205 -7.46 -23.22 -37.68
C LYS A 205 -6.73 -21.88 -37.61
N LEU A 206 -6.89 -21.13 -36.52
CA LEU A 206 -6.16 -19.88 -36.34
C LEU A 206 -4.66 -20.14 -36.16
N TYR A 207 -3.86 -19.27 -36.76
CA TYR A 207 -2.40 -19.26 -36.59
C TYR A 207 -2.04 -18.95 -35.13
N ASP A 208 -2.73 -17.98 -34.54
CA ASP A 208 -2.54 -17.59 -33.14
C ASP A 208 -3.13 -18.65 -32.19
N LYS A 209 -2.26 -19.47 -31.62
CA LYS A 209 -2.65 -20.57 -30.72
C LYS A 209 -3.23 -20.13 -29.38
N ARG A 210 -3.18 -18.83 -29.06
CA ARG A 210 -3.81 -18.29 -27.84
C ARG A 210 -5.33 -18.47 -27.87
N TYR A 211 -5.96 -18.44 -29.04
CA TYR A 211 -7.39 -18.73 -29.20
C TYR A 211 -7.74 -20.17 -28.85
N ALA A 212 -6.96 -21.14 -29.37
CA ALA A 212 -7.15 -22.54 -29.01
C ALA A 212 -6.92 -22.78 -27.50
N ASN A 213 -5.91 -22.14 -26.90
CA ASN A 213 -5.68 -22.24 -25.45
C ASN A 213 -6.84 -21.67 -24.62
N PHE A 214 -7.41 -20.54 -25.05
CA PHE A 214 -8.60 -19.95 -24.43
C PHE A 214 -9.80 -20.90 -24.50
N VAL A 215 -10.12 -21.44 -25.69
CA VAL A 215 -11.24 -22.38 -25.85
C VAL A 215 -11.00 -23.68 -25.09
N ALA A 216 -9.76 -24.16 -25.01
CA ALA A 216 -9.41 -25.35 -24.25
C ALA A 216 -9.66 -25.17 -22.75
N ALA A 217 -9.40 -23.98 -22.21
CA ALA A 217 -9.71 -23.65 -20.83
C ALA A 217 -11.23 -23.54 -20.58
N PHE A 218 -11.96 -22.95 -21.53
CA PHE A 218 -13.42 -22.77 -21.49
C PHE A 218 -14.15 -23.79 -22.37
N ASN A 219 -13.83 -25.08 -22.21
CA ASN A 219 -14.32 -26.15 -23.06
C ASN A 219 -15.77 -26.60 -22.72
N PHE A 220 -16.74 -25.74 -23.02
CA PHE A 220 -18.18 -26.02 -22.83
C PHE A 220 -18.70 -27.15 -23.71
N VAL A 221 -18.06 -27.42 -24.85
CA VAL A 221 -18.45 -28.51 -25.75
C VAL A 221 -18.28 -29.87 -25.08
N GLU A 222 -17.16 -30.09 -24.40
CA GLU A 222 -16.86 -31.37 -23.75
C GLU A 222 -17.36 -31.41 -22.31
N LYS A 223 -17.24 -30.30 -21.58
CA LYS A 223 -17.49 -30.27 -20.13
C LYS A 223 -18.84 -29.66 -19.75
N GLY A 224 -19.57 -29.08 -20.70
CA GLY A 224 -20.86 -28.44 -20.45
C GLY A 224 -20.80 -27.46 -19.28
N ASP A 225 -21.74 -27.61 -18.35
CA ASP A 225 -21.89 -26.78 -17.15
C ASP A 225 -20.75 -26.94 -16.12
N GLN A 226 -19.94 -28.00 -16.23
CA GLN A 226 -18.78 -28.26 -15.37
C GLN A 226 -17.52 -27.51 -15.83
N THR A 227 -17.55 -26.85 -16.99
CA THR A 227 -16.43 -26.07 -17.53
C THR A 227 -15.89 -25.08 -16.53
N THR A 228 -16.79 -24.29 -15.93
CA THR A 228 -16.40 -23.20 -15.05
C THR A 228 -16.04 -23.67 -13.66
N ALA A 229 -16.33 -24.91 -13.28
CA ALA A 229 -15.90 -25.52 -12.03
C ALA A 229 -14.44 -26.03 -12.07
N GLN A 230 -13.83 -26.10 -13.26
CA GLN A 230 -12.46 -26.58 -13.43
C GLN A 230 -11.44 -25.63 -12.77
N ASP A 231 -10.37 -26.20 -12.21
CA ASP A 231 -9.26 -25.45 -11.61
C ASP A 231 -8.60 -24.48 -12.61
N SER A 232 -8.53 -24.87 -13.88
CA SER A 232 -8.05 -24.02 -14.97
C SER A 232 -8.84 -22.72 -15.09
N VAL A 233 -10.16 -22.76 -14.88
CA VAL A 233 -11.05 -21.60 -15.00
C VAL A 233 -11.12 -20.82 -13.68
N GLN A 234 -11.16 -21.52 -12.54
CA GLN A 234 -11.32 -20.91 -11.22
C GLN A 234 -10.04 -20.22 -10.73
N ASN A 235 -8.87 -20.83 -10.95
CA ASN A 235 -7.61 -20.41 -10.33
C ASN A 235 -6.55 -19.98 -11.36
N LEU A 236 -6.38 -20.72 -12.45
CA LEU A 236 -5.32 -20.40 -13.42
C LEU A 236 -5.65 -19.15 -14.26
N VAL A 237 -6.90 -18.97 -14.69
CA VAL A 237 -7.32 -17.78 -15.47
C VAL A 237 -7.06 -16.47 -14.71
N PRO A 238 -7.52 -16.29 -13.45
CA PRO A 238 -7.18 -15.08 -12.67
C PRO A 238 -5.68 -14.85 -12.53
N LYS A 239 -4.93 -15.91 -12.23
CA LYS A 239 -3.46 -15.85 -12.07
C LYS A 239 -2.78 -15.37 -13.35
N GLN A 240 -3.16 -15.97 -14.49
CA GLN A 240 -2.56 -15.64 -15.77
C GLN A 240 -2.99 -14.25 -16.27
N PHE A 241 -4.23 -13.83 -15.98
CA PHE A 241 -4.68 -12.47 -16.26
C PHE A 241 -3.81 -11.44 -15.54
N ILE A 242 -3.57 -11.60 -14.23
CA ILE A 242 -2.68 -10.74 -13.45
C ILE A 242 -1.27 -10.75 -14.06
N ALA A 243 -0.72 -11.93 -14.35
CA ALA A 243 0.61 -12.06 -14.95
C ALA A 243 0.73 -11.30 -16.29
N ASN A 244 -0.29 -11.38 -17.14
CA ASN A 244 -0.32 -10.71 -18.45
C ASN A 244 -0.46 -9.19 -18.34
N THR A 245 -0.94 -8.65 -17.21
CA THR A 245 -0.90 -7.20 -16.95
C THR A 245 0.51 -6.69 -16.63
N GLY A 246 1.44 -7.59 -16.29
CA GLY A 246 2.80 -7.26 -15.85
C GLY A 246 2.89 -6.83 -14.38
N LEU A 247 1.78 -6.88 -13.62
CA LEU A 247 1.75 -6.65 -12.18
C LEU A 247 2.54 -7.72 -11.44
N VAL A 248 3.28 -7.31 -10.42
CA VAL A 248 3.94 -8.21 -9.47
C VAL A 248 3.27 -8.03 -8.13
N THR A 249 2.77 -9.13 -7.58
CA THR A 249 2.11 -9.15 -6.27
C THR A 249 3.02 -9.77 -5.22
N ILE A 250 2.89 -9.33 -3.96
CA ILE A 250 3.51 -10.01 -2.83
C ILE A 250 2.54 -11.08 -2.37
N VAL A 251 2.84 -12.33 -2.71
CA VAL A 251 2.00 -13.47 -2.32
C VAL A 251 2.37 -13.89 -0.89
N PRO A 252 1.44 -13.85 0.09
CA PRO A 252 1.68 -14.43 1.40
C PRO A 252 2.01 -15.91 1.28
N ARG A 253 2.66 -16.46 2.30
CA ARG A 253 2.86 -17.92 2.36
C ARG A 253 1.53 -18.67 2.42
N ALA A 254 1.50 -19.83 1.77
CA ALA A 254 0.34 -20.71 1.77
C ALA A 254 -0.10 -21.08 3.20
N GLU A 255 0.84 -21.24 4.13
CA GLU A 255 0.57 -21.53 5.54
C GLU A 255 -0.15 -20.36 6.24
N TYR A 256 0.15 -19.11 5.87
CA TYR A 256 -0.56 -17.94 6.39
C TYR A 256 -1.99 -17.91 5.89
N THR A 257 -2.19 -18.01 4.57
CA THR A 257 -3.53 -18.02 3.97
C THR A 257 -4.37 -19.15 4.55
N LYS A 258 -3.77 -20.34 4.75
CA LYS A 258 -4.41 -21.47 5.40
C LYS A 258 -4.78 -21.18 6.85
N ALA A 259 -3.86 -20.65 7.67
CA ALA A 259 -4.12 -20.35 9.07
C ALA A 259 -5.24 -19.32 9.27
N GLU A 260 -5.27 -18.27 8.43
CA GLU A 260 -6.36 -17.27 8.45
C GLU A 260 -7.69 -17.88 7.99
N SER A 261 -7.66 -18.72 6.94
CA SER A 261 -8.85 -19.42 6.43
C SER A 261 -9.44 -20.39 7.45
N ASP A 262 -8.60 -21.16 8.13
CA ASP A 262 -9.01 -22.10 9.17
C ASP A 262 -9.62 -21.37 10.37
N TYR A 263 -8.99 -20.26 10.80
CA TYR A 263 -9.52 -19.43 11.88
C TYR A 263 -10.87 -18.82 11.51
N TYR A 264 -11.00 -18.29 10.28
CA TYR A 264 -12.25 -17.75 9.79
C TYR A 264 -13.37 -18.79 9.81
N LYS A 265 -13.09 -19.97 9.23
CA LYS A 265 -14.05 -21.09 9.16
C LYS A 265 -14.49 -21.55 10.56
N ALA A 266 -13.58 -21.58 11.53
CA ALA A 266 -13.88 -22.05 12.88
C ALA A 266 -14.70 -21.04 13.71
N ASN A 267 -14.53 -19.73 13.48
CA ASN A 267 -15.05 -18.72 14.40
C ASN A 267 -16.17 -17.85 13.81
N ILE A 268 -16.28 -17.68 12.49
CA ILE A 268 -17.23 -16.71 11.92
C ILE A 268 -18.70 -17.03 12.22
N GLY A 269 -19.07 -18.30 12.34
CA GLY A 269 -20.45 -18.70 12.67
C GLY A 269 -20.91 -18.29 14.07
N ASN A 270 -19.97 -17.94 14.95
CA ASN A 270 -20.24 -17.50 16.33
C ASN A 270 -20.55 -16.00 16.43
N VAL A 271 -20.23 -15.23 15.38
CA VAL A 271 -20.47 -13.77 15.32
C VAL A 271 -21.97 -13.51 15.08
N LYS A 272 -22.65 -12.80 15.97
CA LYS A 272 -24.11 -12.55 15.91
C LYS A 272 -24.46 -11.08 15.66
N SER A 273 -23.50 -10.19 15.72
CA SER A 273 -23.72 -8.75 15.56
C SER A 273 -22.57 -8.05 14.87
N ILE A 274 -22.79 -6.80 14.48
CA ILE A 274 -21.74 -5.90 13.99
C ILE A 274 -20.66 -5.74 15.07
N ASP A 275 -21.05 -5.65 16.34
CA ASP A 275 -20.11 -5.52 17.46
C ASP A 275 -19.21 -6.75 17.59
N ASP A 276 -19.77 -7.95 17.50
CA ASP A 276 -19.00 -9.20 17.53
C ASP A 276 -18.00 -9.28 16.37
N LEU A 277 -18.43 -8.90 15.16
CA LEU A 277 -17.56 -8.91 13.99
C LEU A 277 -16.42 -7.90 14.14
N MET A 278 -16.73 -6.71 14.68
CA MET A 278 -15.74 -5.66 14.90
C MET A 278 -14.78 -5.95 16.05
N ALA A 279 -15.21 -6.72 17.05
CA ALA A 279 -14.39 -7.13 18.17
C ALA A 279 -13.28 -8.12 17.76
N ASP A 280 -13.54 -8.97 16.78
CA ASP A 280 -12.56 -9.90 16.23
C ASP A 280 -11.89 -9.33 14.98
N LYS A 281 -10.79 -8.59 15.19
CA LYS A 281 -9.99 -7.99 14.11
C LYS A 281 -9.49 -9.03 13.10
N ARG A 282 -9.24 -10.27 13.51
CA ARG A 282 -8.74 -11.32 12.61
C ARG A 282 -9.84 -11.78 11.66
N LEU A 283 -11.05 -11.99 12.17
CA LEU A 283 -12.24 -12.24 11.34
C LEU A 283 -12.56 -11.05 10.45
N LEU A 284 -12.58 -9.84 10.99
CA LEU A 284 -12.87 -8.63 10.23
C LEU A 284 -11.84 -8.39 9.11
N ARG A 285 -10.55 -8.65 9.36
CA ARG A 285 -9.50 -8.55 8.34
C ARG A 285 -9.77 -9.49 7.18
N ALA A 286 -10.00 -10.77 7.45
CA ALA A 286 -10.29 -11.74 6.40
C ALA A 286 -11.59 -11.38 5.64
N ALA A 287 -12.62 -10.97 6.38
CA ALA A 287 -13.90 -10.56 5.82
C ALA A 287 -13.77 -9.36 4.89
N MET A 288 -13.14 -8.27 5.33
CA MET A 288 -12.96 -7.04 4.56
C MET A 288 -12.01 -7.24 3.37
N ALA A 289 -10.89 -7.93 3.59
CA ALA A 289 -9.91 -8.17 2.53
C ALA A 289 -10.47 -9.01 1.37
N ALA A 290 -11.43 -9.91 1.65
CA ALA A 290 -12.15 -10.64 0.61
C ALA A 290 -12.86 -9.71 -0.39
N TYR A 291 -13.24 -8.50 0.02
CA TYR A 291 -13.92 -7.49 -0.79
C TYR A 291 -13.03 -6.32 -1.19
N GLY A 292 -11.70 -6.42 -1.02
CA GLY A 292 -10.75 -5.38 -1.41
C GLY A 292 -10.64 -4.22 -0.42
N LEU A 293 -11.12 -4.41 0.81
CA LEU A 293 -11.02 -3.41 1.88
C LEU A 293 -9.87 -3.78 2.83
N ASP A 294 -9.04 -2.82 3.20
CA ASP A 294 -7.96 -3.01 4.17
C ASP A 294 -8.40 -2.49 5.56
N VAL A 295 -8.65 -3.43 6.48
CA VAL A 295 -8.99 -3.11 7.89
C VAL A 295 -7.90 -2.28 8.58
N ASP A 296 -6.66 -2.32 8.06
CA ASP A 296 -5.55 -1.55 8.61
C ASP A 296 -5.51 -0.10 8.09
N VAL A 297 -6.25 0.20 7.01
CA VAL A 297 -6.40 1.56 6.44
C VAL A 297 -7.68 2.24 6.96
N GLU A 298 -8.74 1.45 7.14
CA GLU A 298 -10.07 1.97 7.45
C GLU A 298 -10.28 2.22 8.95
N THR A 299 -11.09 3.24 9.26
CA THR A 299 -11.46 3.51 10.66
C THR A 299 -12.64 2.61 11.08
N PRO A 300 -12.62 1.98 12.26
CA PRO A 300 -13.75 1.32 12.89
C PRO A 300 -15.07 2.10 12.81
N LYS A 301 -15.05 3.43 13.00
CA LYS A 301 -16.24 4.27 12.84
C LYS A 301 -16.80 4.21 11.41
N THR A 302 -15.93 4.25 10.41
CA THR A 302 -16.33 4.15 9.00
C THR A 302 -16.89 2.75 8.71
N ILE A 303 -16.20 1.70 9.12
CA ILE A 303 -16.65 0.30 8.93
C ILE A 303 -18.03 0.08 9.57
N ARG A 304 -18.20 0.53 10.82
CA ARG A 304 -19.47 0.48 11.55
C ARG A 304 -20.58 1.20 10.79
N ASN A 305 -20.34 2.46 10.41
CA ASN A 305 -21.34 3.27 9.69
C ASN A 305 -21.77 2.62 8.36
N MET A 306 -20.85 1.97 7.66
CA MET A 306 -21.15 1.23 6.43
C MET A 306 -22.04 0.01 6.70
N LEU A 307 -21.72 -0.78 7.73
CA LEU A 307 -22.49 -1.97 8.12
C LEU A 307 -23.87 -1.63 8.68
N GLU A 308 -23.95 -0.63 9.57
CA GLU A 308 -25.21 -0.16 10.17
C GLU A 308 -26.14 0.50 9.15
N GLY A 309 -25.57 1.17 8.14
CA GLY A 309 -26.34 1.77 7.05
C GLY A 309 -26.93 0.74 6.07
N GLY A 310 -26.41 -0.49 6.03
CA GLY A 310 -26.87 -1.54 5.13
C GLY A 310 -26.71 -1.18 3.64
N VAL A 311 -27.38 -1.95 2.78
CA VAL A 311 -27.33 -1.81 1.31
C VAL A 311 -28.70 -1.70 0.64
N THR A 312 -29.78 -1.79 1.41
CA THR A 312 -31.16 -1.72 0.87
C THR A 312 -31.57 -0.30 0.51
N ASP A 313 -31.15 0.70 1.29
CA ASP A 313 -31.35 2.11 0.96
C ASP A 313 -30.36 2.55 -0.14
N PRO A 314 -30.82 3.03 -1.31
CA PRO A 314 -29.95 3.59 -2.33
C PRO A 314 -29.06 4.74 -1.84
N ASN A 315 -29.46 5.41 -0.76
CA ASN A 315 -28.73 6.50 -0.11
C ASN A 315 -27.86 6.04 1.08
N SER A 316 -27.75 4.73 1.33
CA SER A 316 -26.87 4.23 2.39
C SER A 316 -25.41 4.66 2.14
N PRO A 317 -24.59 4.79 3.20
CA PRO A 317 -23.19 5.18 3.07
C PRO A 317 -22.43 4.32 2.06
N ALA A 318 -22.66 3.00 2.07
CA ALA A 318 -22.00 2.05 1.19
C ALA A 318 -22.43 2.22 -0.28
N ASN A 319 -23.71 2.51 -0.55
CA ASN A 319 -24.22 2.68 -1.91
C ASN A 319 -23.80 4.00 -2.56
N LYS A 320 -23.58 5.04 -1.76
CA LYS A 320 -23.12 6.37 -2.20
C LYS A 320 -21.67 6.39 -2.71
N LEU A 321 -20.86 5.40 -2.35
CA LEU A 321 -19.49 5.31 -2.84
C LEU A 321 -19.44 4.86 -4.31
N THR A 322 -18.56 5.50 -5.07
CA THR A 322 -18.24 5.08 -6.44
C THR A 322 -17.60 3.69 -6.45
N ASP A 323 -16.67 3.47 -5.52
CA ASP A 323 -16.09 2.16 -5.25
C ASP A 323 -17.16 1.27 -4.58
N LYS A 324 -17.41 0.11 -5.18
CA LYS A 324 -18.43 -0.85 -4.72
C LYS A 324 -17.90 -1.88 -3.73
N SER A 325 -16.62 -1.83 -3.35
CA SER A 325 -16.02 -2.73 -2.35
C SER A 325 -16.79 -2.74 -1.03
N TYR A 326 -17.16 -1.56 -0.52
CA TYR A 326 -18.01 -1.43 0.66
C TYR A 326 -19.42 -1.98 0.46
N ALA A 327 -20.09 -1.67 -0.65
CA ALA A 327 -21.42 -2.19 -0.94
C ALA A 327 -21.41 -3.73 -1.03
N ASN A 328 -20.38 -4.32 -1.64
CA ASN A 328 -20.22 -5.77 -1.74
C ASN A 328 -19.98 -6.41 -0.36
N PHE A 329 -19.09 -5.84 0.44
CA PHE A 329 -18.84 -6.28 1.82
C PHE A 329 -20.11 -6.22 2.67
N VAL A 330 -20.81 -5.09 2.68
CA VAL A 330 -22.04 -4.92 3.47
C VAL A 330 -23.18 -5.80 2.95
N THR A 331 -23.22 -6.10 1.65
CA THR A 331 -24.20 -7.06 1.09
C THR A 331 -24.01 -8.47 1.66
N ALA A 332 -22.75 -8.92 1.79
CA ALA A 332 -22.45 -10.21 2.40
C ALA A 332 -22.74 -10.20 3.90
N PHE A 333 -22.29 -9.16 4.60
CA PHE A 333 -22.45 -8.97 6.06
C PHE A 333 -23.64 -8.07 6.41
N ASN A 334 -24.80 -8.30 5.79
CA ASN A 334 -25.97 -7.44 5.97
C ASN A 334 -26.73 -7.74 7.28
N PHE A 335 -26.16 -7.32 8.42
CA PHE A 335 -26.78 -7.47 9.75
C PHE A 335 -28.10 -6.70 9.88
N VAL A 336 -28.30 -5.62 9.12
CA VAL A 336 -29.56 -4.87 9.11
C VAL A 336 -30.70 -5.74 8.58
N GLN A 337 -30.45 -6.54 7.53
CA GLN A 337 -31.46 -7.40 6.93
C GLN A 337 -31.61 -8.75 7.63
N TYR A 338 -30.50 -9.36 8.07
CA TYR A 338 -30.49 -10.75 8.53
C TYR A 338 -30.19 -10.92 10.02
N GLY A 339 -29.88 -9.84 10.75
CA GLY A 339 -29.61 -9.90 12.19
C GLY A 339 -28.52 -10.91 12.55
N ASP A 340 -28.80 -11.71 13.57
CA ASP A 340 -27.90 -12.74 14.11
C ASP A 340 -27.67 -13.95 13.19
N THR A 341 -28.49 -14.10 12.15
CA THR A 341 -28.34 -15.17 11.13
C THR A 341 -27.41 -14.79 9.98
N THR A 342 -26.95 -13.53 9.93
CA THR A 342 -26.08 -13.01 8.85
C THR A 342 -24.89 -13.91 8.55
N THR A 343 -24.18 -14.34 9.59
CA THR A 343 -22.93 -15.12 9.47
C THR A 343 -23.14 -16.62 9.26
N SER A 344 -24.40 -17.08 9.30
CA SER A 344 -24.78 -18.44 8.94
C SER A 344 -25.06 -18.61 7.44
N ARG A 345 -25.13 -17.50 6.68
CA ARG A 345 -25.39 -17.53 5.24
C ARG A 345 -24.17 -18.03 4.47
N ASP A 346 -24.41 -18.73 3.36
CA ASP A 346 -23.36 -19.20 2.44
C ASP A 346 -22.50 -18.05 1.90
N ALA A 347 -23.07 -16.85 1.71
CA ALA A 347 -22.32 -15.66 1.31
C ALA A 347 -21.18 -15.31 2.29
N VAL A 348 -21.41 -15.52 3.59
CA VAL A 348 -20.40 -15.26 4.63
C VAL A 348 -19.51 -16.49 4.82
N GLN A 349 -20.08 -17.69 4.95
CA GLN A 349 -19.29 -18.89 5.29
C GLN A 349 -18.45 -19.41 4.13
N LYS A 350 -18.99 -19.42 2.91
CA LYS A 350 -18.39 -20.05 1.73
C LYS A 350 -17.80 -19.01 0.78
N ASP A 351 -18.61 -18.05 0.35
CA ASP A 351 -18.20 -17.12 -0.72
C ASP A 351 -17.10 -16.18 -0.24
N THR A 352 -17.24 -15.60 0.95
CA THR A 352 -16.21 -14.74 1.56
C THR A 352 -14.90 -15.50 1.77
N LEU A 353 -14.95 -16.74 2.27
CA LEU A 353 -13.76 -17.57 2.48
C LEU A 353 -13.08 -17.95 1.16
N LYS A 354 -13.87 -18.27 0.12
CA LYS A 354 -13.35 -18.54 -1.23
C LYS A 354 -12.67 -17.29 -1.80
N LEU A 355 -13.30 -16.12 -1.70
CA LEU A 355 -12.73 -14.86 -2.14
C LEU A 355 -11.43 -14.56 -1.41
N PHE A 356 -11.40 -14.67 -0.07
CA PHE A 356 -10.21 -14.46 0.73
C PHE A 356 -9.06 -15.38 0.32
N SER A 357 -9.29 -16.70 0.32
CA SER A 357 -8.25 -17.69 0.02
C SER A 357 -7.70 -17.54 -1.41
N THR A 358 -8.57 -17.32 -2.39
CA THR A 358 -8.19 -17.15 -3.80
C THR A 358 -7.42 -15.84 -4.01
N LYS A 359 -7.93 -14.71 -3.51
CA LYS A 359 -7.22 -13.43 -3.67
C LYS A 359 -5.89 -13.40 -2.91
N SER A 360 -5.83 -14.05 -1.74
CA SER A 360 -4.61 -14.18 -0.98
C SER A 360 -3.56 -15.00 -1.73
N SER A 361 -3.94 -16.13 -2.36
CA SER A 361 -3.02 -16.94 -3.17
C SER A 361 -2.56 -16.24 -4.45
N LEU A 362 -3.31 -15.25 -4.94
CA LEU A 362 -2.95 -14.37 -6.06
C LEU A 362 -2.09 -13.16 -5.61
N GLY A 363 -1.84 -12.99 -4.31
CA GLY A 363 -1.13 -11.84 -3.74
C GLY A 363 -1.88 -10.51 -3.84
N MET A 364 -3.19 -10.57 -4.07
CA MET A 364 -4.07 -9.41 -4.12
C MET A 364 -4.47 -8.94 -2.72
N ILE A 365 -4.48 -9.87 -1.75
CA ILE A 365 -4.66 -9.50 -0.35
C ILE A 365 -3.30 -9.24 0.26
N LYS A 366 -3.09 -7.98 0.64
CA LYS A 366 -1.95 -7.57 1.45
C LYS A 366 -1.94 -8.36 2.75
N PRO A 367 -0.81 -8.98 3.13
CA PRO A 367 -0.71 -9.63 4.42
C PRO A 367 -0.87 -8.61 5.55
N GLY A 368 -1.55 -8.99 6.64
CA GLY A 368 -1.75 -8.09 7.77
C GLY A 368 -0.43 -7.57 8.36
N SER A 369 -0.46 -6.39 8.96
CA SER A 369 0.72 -5.77 9.56
C SER A 369 1.49 -6.70 10.51
N ASP A 370 0.74 -7.52 11.25
CA ASP A 370 1.23 -8.50 12.22
C ASP A 370 2.03 -9.64 11.56
N TYR A 371 1.56 -10.11 10.40
CA TYR A 371 2.26 -11.13 9.62
C TYR A 371 3.58 -10.58 9.06
N ILE A 372 3.53 -9.40 8.45
CA ILE A 372 4.73 -8.75 7.91
C ILE A 372 5.75 -8.52 9.03
N ALA A 373 5.31 -8.08 10.22
CA ALA A 373 6.18 -7.91 11.38
C ALA A 373 6.81 -9.24 11.83
N ALA A 374 6.03 -10.33 11.91
CA ALA A 374 6.52 -11.65 12.27
C ALA A 374 7.54 -12.20 11.26
N GLU A 375 7.26 -12.04 9.96
CA GLU A 375 8.18 -12.45 8.89
C GLU A 375 9.47 -11.63 8.89
N THR A 376 9.34 -10.34 9.10
CA THR A 376 10.47 -9.41 9.22
C THR A 376 11.35 -9.76 10.43
N ALA A 377 10.75 -10.03 11.59
CA ALA A 377 11.46 -10.43 12.79
C ALA A 377 12.17 -11.78 12.60
N TYR A 378 11.49 -12.75 12.00
CA TYR A 378 12.09 -14.04 11.67
C TYR A 378 13.26 -13.88 10.70
N TYR A 379 13.11 -13.05 9.65
CA TYR A 379 14.16 -12.79 8.68
C TYR A 379 15.40 -12.20 9.36
N ASN A 380 15.24 -11.12 10.12
CA ASN A 380 16.37 -10.47 10.81
C ASN A 380 17.08 -11.40 11.78
N ALA A 381 16.33 -12.23 12.52
CA ALA A 381 16.88 -13.14 13.50
C ALA A 381 17.64 -14.33 12.89
N ASN A 382 17.37 -14.68 11.62
CA ASN A 382 17.91 -15.91 11.02
C ASN A 382 18.77 -15.67 9.77
N VAL A 383 18.62 -14.54 9.06
CA VAL A 383 19.45 -14.24 7.87
C VAL A 383 20.93 -14.17 8.21
N VAL A 384 21.27 -13.62 9.38
CA VAL A 384 22.66 -13.50 9.87
C VAL A 384 23.30 -14.84 10.23
N LYS A 385 22.50 -15.91 10.33
CA LYS A 385 22.98 -17.26 10.63
C LYS A 385 23.33 -18.06 9.37
N LEU A 386 22.95 -17.55 8.19
CA LEU A 386 23.22 -18.22 6.92
C LEU A 386 24.69 -18.07 6.56
N THR A 387 25.39 -19.19 6.35
CA THR A 387 26.81 -19.21 5.95
C THR A 387 27.01 -19.67 4.51
N SER A 388 25.98 -20.25 3.88
CA SER A 388 26.06 -20.79 2.52
C SER A 388 24.79 -20.60 1.68
N ILE A 389 24.92 -20.86 0.37
CA ILE A 389 23.78 -20.99 -0.55
C ILE A 389 22.87 -22.12 -0.08
N ASP A 390 23.44 -23.23 0.41
CA ASP A 390 22.66 -24.38 0.87
C ASP A 390 21.77 -24.03 2.07
N ASP A 391 22.27 -23.23 3.02
CA ASP A 391 21.46 -22.77 4.16
C ASP A 391 20.28 -21.90 3.71
N LEU A 392 20.54 -20.97 2.77
CA LEU A 392 19.50 -20.12 2.23
C LEU A 392 18.44 -20.95 1.48
N MET A 393 18.89 -21.91 0.66
CA MET A 393 18.02 -22.79 -0.13
C MET A 393 17.23 -23.77 0.74
N ALA A 394 17.79 -24.23 1.87
CA ALA A 394 17.12 -25.11 2.83
C ALA A 394 16.04 -24.38 3.64
N ASN A 395 16.19 -23.07 3.86
CA ASN A 395 15.21 -22.27 4.58
C ASN A 395 14.24 -21.57 3.62
N GLN A 396 13.21 -22.29 3.19
CA GLN A 396 12.18 -21.78 2.26
C GLN A 396 11.53 -20.48 2.77
N ARG A 397 11.39 -20.34 4.09
CA ARG A 397 10.81 -19.14 4.72
C ARG A 397 11.71 -17.91 4.49
N LEU A 398 13.02 -18.03 4.71
CA LEU A 398 13.99 -16.97 4.40
C LEU A 398 14.13 -16.72 2.91
N LEU A 399 14.20 -17.79 2.11
CA LEU A 399 14.36 -17.67 0.66
C LEU A 399 13.17 -16.92 0.03
N ASN A 400 11.93 -17.29 0.37
CA ASN A 400 10.74 -16.61 -0.15
C ASN A 400 10.72 -15.14 0.27
N TYR A 401 11.05 -14.84 1.53
CA TYR A 401 11.12 -13.46 2.01
C TYR A 401 12.18 -12.66 1.25
N ALA A 402 13.37 -13.23 1.05
CA ALA A 402 14.47 -12.62 0.32
C ALA A 402 14.12 -12.36 -1.16
N LEU A 403 13.59 -13.37 -1.87
CA LEU A 403 13.16 -13.23 -3.25
C LEU A 403 12.11 -12.12 -3.40
N SER A 404 11.06 -12.17 -2.57
CA SER A 404 10.02 -11.14 -2.54
C SER A 404 10.63 -9.77 -2.24
N ALA A 405 11.66 -9.67 -1.40
CA ALA A 405 12.29 -8.40 -1.07
C ALA A 405 13.06 -7.75 -2.21
N TYR A 406 13.55 -8.57 -3.14
CA TYR A 406 14.20 -8.10 -4.37
C TYR A 406 13.25 -8.08 -5.58
N GLY A 407 11.94 -8.24 -5.36
CA GLY A 407 10.91 -8.17 -6.40
C GLY A 407 10.85 -9.41 -7.30
N LEU A 408 11.32 -10.55 -6.80
CA LEU A 408 11.20 -11.86 -7.44
C LEU A 408 10.04 -12.62 -6.80
N ASP A 409 9.02 -12.98 -7.59
CA ASP A 409 7.87 -13.77 -7.09
C ASP A 409 8.30 -15.21 -6.83
N PRO A 410 8.36 -15.68 -5.56
CA PRO A 410 8.82 -17.02 -5.22
C PRO A 410 8.03 -18.15 -5.91
N SER A 411 6.76 -17.92 -6.26
CA SER A 411 5.90 -18.92 -6.90
C SER A 411 6.28 -19.22 -8.36
N THR A 412 7.05 -18.33 -8.99
CA THR A 412 7.55 -18.48 -10.37
C THR A 412 8.98 -19.00 -10.42
N GLN A 413 9.65 -19.10 -9.27
CA GLN A 413 11.05 -19.46 -9.18
C GLN A 413 11.20 -20.96 -8.98
N THR A 414 12.01 -21.60 -9.81
CA THR A 414 12.44 -22.98 -9.54
C THR A 414 13.68 -22.97 -8.65
N PRO A 415 13.81 -23.89 -7.68
CA PRO A 415 15.01 -23.97 -6.85
C PRO A 415 16.31 -24.07 -7.65
N ALA A 416 16.27 -24.78 -8.78
CA ALA A 416 17.41 -24.90 -9.70
C ALA A 416 17.82 -23.56 -10.33
N THR A 417 16.84 -22.72 -10.72
CA THR A 417 17.13 -21.40 -11.30
C THR A 417 17.76 -20.49 -10.26
N VAL A 418 17.17 -20.41 -9.06
CA VAL A 418 17.68 -19.56 -7.97
C VAL A 418 19.10 -19.96 -7.58
N ARG A 419 19.34 -21.27 -7.39
CA ARG A 419 20.66 -21.82 -7.09
C ARG A 419 21.68 -21.43 -8.17
N LYS A 420 21.35 -21.64 -9.45
CA LYS A 420 22.23 -21.28 -10.57
C LYS A 420 22.58 -19.79 -10.59
N MET A 421 21.64 -18.92 -10.25
CA MET A 421 21.89 -17.47 -10.16
C MET A 421 22.85 -17.14 -9.03
N LEU A 422 22.65 -17.73 -7.85
CA LEU A 422 23.50 -17.50 -6.66
C LEU A 422 24.91 -18.06 -6.83
N GLU A 423 25.04 -19.29 -7.37
CA GLU A 423 26.33 -19.95 -7.61
C GLU A 423 27.19 -19.20 -8.63
N GLY A 424 26.57 -18.61 -9.66
CA GLY A 424 27.29 -17.82 -10.66
C GLY A 424 27.75 -16.44 -10.18
N GLY A 425 27.20 -15.92 -9.08
CA GLY A 425 27.54 -14.61 -8.53
C GLY A 425 27.31 -13.44 -9.50
N ILE A 426 27.91 -12.28 -9.21
CA ILE A 426 27.81 -11.06 -10.03
C ILE A 426 29.14 -10.57 -10.59
N THR A 427 30.26 -11.20 -10.25
CA THR A 427 31.60 -10.72 -10.61
C THR A 427 31.96 -11.02 -12.05
N ASP A 428 31.54 -12.18 -12.58
CA ASP A 428 31.69 -12.52 -14.00
C ASP A 428 30.61 -11.77 -14.82
N PRO A 429 31.00 -10.93 -15.81
CA PRO A 429 30.04 -10.30 -16.73
C PRO A 429 29.15 -11.31 -17.48
N ASN A 430 29.60 -12.56 -17.61
CA ASN A 430 28.86 -13.65 -18.22
C ASN A 430 28.05 -14.50 -17.24
N SER A 431 28.00 -14.15 -15.95
CA SER A 431 27.24 -14.89 -14.95
C SER A 431 25.76 -14.97 -15.33
N PRO A 432 25.04 -16.02 -14.88
CA PRO A 432 23.61 -16.16 -15.15
C PRO A 432 22.80 -14.92 -14.72
N ALA A 433 23.16 -14.30 -13.59
CA ALA A 433 22.51 -13.09 -13.09
C ALA A 433 22.71 -11.91 -14.05
N ASN A 434 23.95 -11.67 -14.49
CA ASN A 434 24.29 -10.58 -15.42
C ASN A 434 23.71 -10.78 -16.82
N LYS A 435 23.60 -12.03 -17.30
CA LYS A 435 22.97 -12.38 -18.58
C LYS A 435 21.44 -12.47 -18.54
N SER A 436 20.83 -12.46 -17.35
CA SER A 436 19.38 -12.61 -17.20
C SER A 436 18.57 -11.43 -17.77
N GLY A 437 19.20 -10.26 -17.92
CA GLY A 437 18.50 -9.01 -18.25
C GLY A 437 17.63 -8.44 -17.11
N SER A 438 17.58 -9.12 -15.95
CA SER A 438 16.77 -8.74 -14.80
C SER A 438 17.60 -8.07 -13.71
N LYS A 439 17.35 -6.78 -13.47
CA LYS A 439 17.97 -6.04 -12.36
C LYS A 439 17.61 -6.64 -10.99
N ALA A 440 16.45 -7.27 -10.87
CA ALA A 440 16.00 -7.92 -9.65
C ALA A 440 16.89 -9.13 -9.30
N TYR A 441 17.25 -9.97 -10.28
CA TYR A 441 18.20 -11.07 -10.06
C TYR A 441 19.59 -10.54 -9.72
N VAL A 442 20.07 -9.52 -10.42
CA VAL A 442 21.38 -8.92 -10.12
C VAL A 442 21.41 -8.38 -8.69
N ALA A 443 20.37 -7.65 -8.25
CA ALA A 443 20.28 -7.11 -6.90
C ALA A 443 20.19 -8.22 -5.83
N PHE A 444 19.35 -9.24 -6.06
CA PHE A 444 19.23 -10.41 -5.19
C PHE A 444 20.58 -11.13 -5.02
N VAL A 445 21.24 -11.48 -6.13
CA VAL A 445 22.54 -12.18 -6.09
C VAL A 445 23.64 -11.30 -5.52
N THR A 446 23.60 -9.99 -5.73
CA THR A 446 24.54 -9.03 -5.10
C THR A 446 24.40 -9.04 -3.58
N ALA A 447 23.16 -9.08 -3.07
CA ALA A 447 22.88 -9.10 -1.64
C ALA A 447 23.27 -10.43 -0.97
N PHE A 448 23.08 -11.54 -1.68
CA PHE A 448 23.41 -12.90 -1.23
C PHE A 448 24.62 -13.46 -1.98
N ASN A 449 25.66 -12.64 -2.17
CA ASN A 449 26.83 -13.02 -2.97
C ASN A 449 27.79 -13.94 -2.21
N PHE A 450 27.34 -15.15 -1.90
CA PHE A 450 28.14 -16.21 -1.28
C PHE A 450 29.32 -16.62 -2.19
N ALA A 451 29.17 -16.52 -3.52
CA ALA A 451 30.24 -16.81 -4.47
C ALA A 451 31.47 -15.90 -4.28
N GLN A 452 31.28 -14.63 -3.93
CA GLN A 452 32.37 -13.69 -3.67
C GLN A 452 32.77 -13.62 -2.20
N TYR A 453 31.81 -13.74 -1.29
CA TYR A 453 32.03 -13.40 0.13
C TYR A 453 31.93 -14.59 1.09
N GLY A 454 31.59 -15.79 0.60
CA GLY A 454 31.38 -16.98 1.42
C GLY A 454 30.42 -16.69 2.59
N GLU A 455 30.78 -17.16 3.78
CA GLU A 455 30.00 -17.01 5.01
C GLU A 455 29.74 -15.56 5.42
N LYS A 456 30.52 -14.61 4.89
CA LYS A 456 30.37 -13.18 5.20
C LYS A 456 29.30 -12.51 4.33
N ALA A 457 28.69 -13.19 3.37
CA ALA A 457 27.70 -12.58 2.48
C ALA A 457 26.53 -11.93 3.22
N THR A 458 26.01 -12.58 4.27
CA THR A 458 24.81 -12.14 5.02
C THR A 458 25.11 -11.20 6.19
N THR A 459 26.38 -11.05 6.56
CA THR A 459 26.84 -10.13 7.61
C THR A 459 27.29 -8.78 7.06
N ARG A 460 27.22 -8.58 5.74
CA ARG A 460 27.45 -7.28 5.07
C ARG A 460 26.17 -6.44 4.99
N THR A 461 26.34 -5.13 5.07
CA THR A 461 25.32 -4.08 5.31
C THR A 461 24.10 -4.09 4.37
N LEU A 462 24.19 -4.71 3.18
CA LEU A 462 23.11 -4.79 2.20
C LEU A 462 22.10 -5.93 2.46
N ALA A 463 22.51 -7.02 3.11
CA ALA A 463 21.61 -8.12 3.51
C ALA A 463 20.83 -7.81 4.80
N GLN A 464 21.33 -6.85 5.60
CA GLN A 464 20.83 -6.49 6.92
C GLN A 464 19.80 -5.35 6.94
N GLN A 465 19.67 -4.56 5.87
CA GLN A 465 18.64 -3.51 5.83
C GLN A 465 17.33 -4.05 5.27
N PRO A 466 16.39 -4.31 6.17
CA PRO A 466 15.07 -3.72 5.99
C PRO A 466 14.78 -2.67 7.08
N SER A 467 13.95 -1.73 6.69
CA SER A 467 13.27 -0.67 7.45
C SER A 467 12.39 -1.18 8.60
N THR A 468 12.95 -1.69 9.70
CA THR A 468 12.18 -2.50 10.68
C THR A 468 11.78 -1.80 11.97
N ASP A 469 12.59 -0.91 12.53
CA ASP A 469 12.28 -0.28 13.83
C ASP A 469 11.19 0.82 13.72
N LYS A 470 11.11 1.43 12.54
CA LYS A 470 10.02 2.37 12.18
C LYS A 470 8.70 1.64 11.96
N TYR A 471 8.73 0.44 11.39
CA TYR A 471 7.54 -0.31 11.00
C TYR A 471 6.75 -0.81 12.20
N VAL A 472 7.40 -1.51 13.15
CA VAL A 472 6.73 -2.10 14.33
C VAL A 472 6.03 -1.03 15.20
N ARG A 473 6.67 0.13 15.39
CA ARG A 473 6.11 1.23 16.20
C ARG A 473 5.06 2.04 15.45
N GLN A 474 5.18 2.16 14.12
CA GLN A 474 4.16 2.80 13.30
C GLN A 474 2.88 1.96 13.23
N THR A 475 3.00 0.63 13.20
CA THR A 475 1.86 -0.29 13.31
C THR A 475 1.09 -0.10 14.63
N LEU A 476 1.77 0.13 15.76
CA LEU A 476 1.11 0.41 17.05
C LEU A 476 0.32 1.74 17.05
N GLU A 477 0.88 2.78 16.42
CA GLU A 477 0.20 4.07 16.26
C GLU A 477 -1.01 3.97 15.34
N GLU A 478 -0.88 3.22 14.24
CA GLU A 478 -1.95 2.94 13.28
C GLU A 478 -3.07 2.08 13.92
N ASP A 479 -2.72 1.08 14.73
CA ASP A 479 -3.67 0.23 15.45
C ASP A 479 -4.48 0.99 16.51
N ALA A 480 -3.85 1.86 17.28
CA ALA A 480 -4.55 2.66 18.28
C ALA A 480 -5.43 3.77 17.65
N GLY A 481 -5.08 4.23 16.45
CA GLY A 481 -5.88 5.17 15.65
C GLY A 481 -7.17 4.62 15.10
N LYS A 482 -7.28 3.30 15.01
CA LYS A 482 -8.51 2.62 14.61
C LYS A 482 -9.59 2.89 15.66
N THR A 483 -9.26 2.79 16.94
CA THR A 483 -10.24 3.01 18.01
C THR A 483 -10.58 4.49 18.20
N ASN A 484 -9.57 5.38 18.17
CA ASN A 484 -9.77 6.82 18.31
C ASN A 484 -8.61 7.56 17.63
N ASP A 485 -8.92 8.40 16.63
CA ASP A 485 -7.88 9.13 15.88
C ASP A 485 -7.06 10.08 16.77
N GLY A 486 -7.67 10.59 17.85
CA GLY A 486 -6.96 11.30 18.90
C GLY A 486 -5.92 10.44 19.61
N VAL A 487 -6.13 9.13 19.75
CA VAL A 487 -5.13 8.22 20.35
C VAL A 487 -3.95 7.99 19.40
N ARG A 488 -4.19 7.81 18.08
CA ARG A 488 -3.07 7.75 17.11
C ARG A 488 -2.26 9.02 17.08
N LEU A 489 -2.93 10.16 17.01
CA LEU A 489 -2.27 11.47 17.03
C LEU A 489 -1.45 11.64 18.32
N ALA A 490 -2.00 11.21 19.47
CA ALA A 490 -1.31 11.24 20.75
C ALA A 490 -0.07 10.33 20.80
N LEU A 491 -0.16 9.09 20.31
CA LEU A 491 0.97 8.15 20.28
C LEU A 491 2.04 8.57 19.27
N TYR A 492 1.62 9.04 18.09
CA TYR A 492 2.50 9.64 17.09
C TYR A 492 3.27 10.82 17.69
N PHE A 493 2.56 11.70 18.41
CA PHE A 493 3.16 12.82 19.11
C PHE A 493 4.09 12.34 20.23
N GLN A 494 3.68 11.36 21.03
CA GLN A 494 4.50 10.77 22.10
C GLN A 494 5.83 10.21 21.58
N ARG A 495 5.81 9.59 20.40
CA ARG A 495 7.02 9.06 19.76
C ARG A 495 7.96 10.17 19.29
N LYS A 496 7.42 11.19 18.63
CA LYS A 496 8.21 12.22 17.95
C LYS A 496 8.64 13.34 18.88
N ALA A 497 7.77 13.76 19.80
CA ALA A 497 7.95 14.93 20.66
C ALA A 497 9.25 14.96 21.47
N PRO A 498 9.75 13.84 22.06
CA PRO A 498 11.00 13.85 22.80
C PRO A 498 12.24 14.19 21.95
N THR A 499 12.16 13.96 20.64
CA THR A 499 13.25 14.25 19.71
C THR A 499 13.20 15.66 19.14
N LEU A 500 12.12 16.40 19.43
CA LEU A 500 11.91 17.74 18.88
C LEU A 500 12.78 18.76 19.60
N THR A 501 13.54 19.53 18.82
CA THR A 501 14.47 20.52 19.37
C THR A 501 13.94 21.95 19.22
N ASN A 502 13.01 22.17 18.28
CA ASN A 502 12.44 23.47 17.99
C ASN A 502 11.00 23.37 17.44
N TRP A 503 10.20 24.41 17.66
CA TRP A 503 8.77 24.42 17.31
C TRP A 503 8.49 24.37 15.81
N TYR A 504 9.50 24.60 14.99
CA TYR A 504 9.33 24.53 13.55
C TYR A 504 9.30 23.08 13.04
N GLU A 505 9.97 22.15 13.72
CA GLU A 505 9.83 20.71 13.45
C GLU A 505 8.39 20.22 13.70
N VAL A 506 7.70 20.78 14.69
CA VAL A 506 6.26 20.53 14.92
C VAL A 506 5.44 21.02 13.73
N LEU A 507 5.70 22.23 13.24
CA LEU A 507 4.94 22.82 12.12
C LEU A 507 5.23 22.15 10.77
N ALA A 508 6.36 21.48 10.64
CA ALA A 508 6.78 20.73 9.45
C ALA A 508 6.01 19.41 9.25
N ASP A 509 5.27 18.97 10.27
CA ASP A 509 4.54 17.72 10.29
C ASP A 509 3.05 18.00 10.57
N LYS A 510 2.18 17.56 9.66
CA LYS A 510 0.74 17.82 9.75
C LYS A 510 0.14 17.30 11.06
N ALA A 511 0.52 16.09 11.48
CA ALA A 511 -0.01 15.43 12.66
C ALA A 511 0.51 16.09 13.95
N LEU A 512 1.81 16.39 14.03
CA LEU A 512 2.37 17.10 15.21
C LEU A 512 1.75 18.49 15.35
N SER A 513 1.64 19.21 14.24
CA SER A 513 1.04 20.54 14.20
C SER A 513 -0.44 20.51 14.62
N GLN A 514 -1.19 19.51 14.18
CA GLN A 514 -2.59 19.32 14.57
C GLN A 514 -2.74 19.03 16.07
N VAL A 515 -1.89 18.17 16.63
CA VAL A 515 -1.89 17.86 18.08
C VAL A 515 -1.66 19.12 18.90
N VAL A 516 -0.65 19.92 18.55
CA VAL A 516 -0.29 21.13 19.30
C VAL A 516 -1.37 22.21 19.18
N ARG A 517 -1.89 22.46 17.97
CA ARG A 517 -3.01 23.40 17.79
C ARG A 517 -4.22 22.99 18.61
N THR A 518 -4.58 21.71 18.56
CA THR A 518 -5.73 21.17 19.32
C THR A 518 -5.51 21.30 20.83
N ALA A 519 -4.34 20.92 21.34
CA ALA A 519 -4.00 21.06 22.76
C ALA A 519 -4.08 22.52 23.26
N PHE A 520 -3.75 23.47 22.40
CA PHE A 520 -3.81 24.91 22.69
C PHE A 520 -5.16 25.56 22.39
N GLY A 521 -6.14 24.82 21.85
CA GLY A 521 -7.46 25.35 21.48
C GLY A 521 -7.43 26.31 20.29
N LEU A 522 -6.49 26.11 19.36
CA LEU A 522 -6.33 26.96 18.18
C LEU A 522 -7.08 26.34 16.98
N PRO A 523 -7.82 27.16 16.19
CA PRO A 523 -8.55 26.67 15.03
C PRO A 523 -7.62 26.28 13.87
N ASP A 524 -8.08 25.43 12.95
CA ASP A 524 -7.29 24.99 11.79
C ASP A 524 -6.86 26.13 10.86
N SER A 525 -7.67 27.20 10.79
CA SER A 525 -7.32 28.42 10.03
C SER A 525 -6.03 29.07 10.54
N PHE A 526 -5.66 28.87 11.80
CA PHE A 526 -4.42 29.38 12.38
C PHE A 526 -3.17 28.84 11.69
N ALA A 527 -3.25 27.65 11.06
CA ALA A 527 -2.13 27.08 10.30
C ALA A 527 -1.68 27.97 9.11
N LYS A 528 -2.54 28.89 8.67
CA LYS A 528 -2.25 29.85 7.59
C LYS A 528 -1.55 31.12 8.07
N ALA A 529 -1.46 31.34 9.39
CA ALA A 529 -0.81 32.51 9.96
C ALA A 529 0.71 32.52 9.70
N ASP A 530 1.33 33.67 9.89
CA ASP A 530 2.78 33.80 9.83
C ASP A 530 3.46 32.79 10.77
N ILE A 531 4.47 32.08 10.26
CA ILE A 531 5.07 30.95 10.96
C ILE A 531 5.83 31.36 12.22
N ASP A 532 6.47 32.54 12.21
CA ASP A 532 7.21 33.03 13.37
C ASP A 532 6.22 33.44 14.47
N LYS A 533 5.05 33.99 14.09
CA LYS A 533 3.95 34.24 15.03
C LYS A 533 3.35 32.95 15.59
N GLN A 534 3.22 31.89 14.78
CA GLN A 534 2.77 30.57 15.27
C GLN A 534 3.77 30.03 16.30
N VAL A 535 5.08 30.10 16.01
CA VAL A 535 6.13 29.65 16.93
C VAL A 535 6.19 30.50 18.20
N GLN A 536 6.10 31.83 18.11
CA GLN A 536 6.06 32.70 19.28
C GLN A 536 4.89 32.34 20.21
N LEU A 537 3.71 32.10 19.65
CA LEU A 537 2.55 31.68 20.44
C LEU A 537 2.77 30.31 21.09
N PHE A 538 3.38 29.36 20.38
CA PHE A 538 3.69 28.04 20.94
C PHE A 538 4.73 28.14 22.06
N GLN A 539 5.78 28.94 21.88
CA GLN A 539 6.82 29.21 22.89
C GLN A 539 6.25 29.86 24.15
N GLN A 540 5.29 30.78 24.01
CA GLN A 540 4.61 31.40 25.15
C GLN A 540 3.75 30.39 25.93
N LYS A 541 3.21 29.36 25.25
CA LYS A 541 2.31 28.37 25.86
C LYS A 541 3.05 27.14 26.41
N PHE A 542 4.20 26.78 25.84
CA PHE A 542 4.94 25.60 26.22
C PHE A 542 6.42 25.72 25.86
N ASN A 543 7.31 25.22 26.72
CA ASN A 543 8.74 25.11 26.41
C ASN A 543 9.00 23.79 25.67
N ILE A 544 9.47 23.81 24.43
CA ILE A 544 9.61 22.58 23.65
C ILE A 544 10.54 21.53 24.29
N LYS A 545 11.57 21.99 25.02
CA LYS A 545 12.49 21.09 25.73
C LYS A 545 11.78 20.23 26.78
N ASP A 546 10.60 20.66 27.24
CA ASP A 546 9.80 19.90 28.18
C ASP A 546 9.15 18.66 27.56
N PHE A 547 9.11 18.51 26.23
CA PHE A 547 8.67 17.25 25.61
C PHE A 547 9.65 16.09 25.83
N ALA A 548 10.92 16.36 26.12
CA ALA A 548 11.88 15.33 26.52
C ALA A 548 11.61 14.79 27.93
N ASN A 549 10.84 15.52 28.76
CA ASN A 549 10.43 15.08 30.08
C ASN A 549 9.13 14.23 29.98
N PRO A 550 9.17 12.93 30.30
CA PRO A 550 8.02 12.03 30.11
C PRO A 550 6.76 12.47 30.85
N GLN A 551 6.89 13.08 32.03
CA GLN A 551 5.77 13.54 32.85
C GLN A 551 5.12 14.78 32.25
N LYS A 552 5.91 15.75 31.77
CA LYS A 552 5.39 16.95 31.11
C LYS A 552 4.78 16.62 29.75
N LEU A 553 5.41 15.71 29.00
CA LEU A 553 4.85 15.17 27.75
C LEU A 553 3.51 14.46 28.00
N GLY A 554 3.42 13.61 29.02
CA GLY A 554 2.16 12.95 29.41
C GLY A 554 1.05 13.94 29.76
N LYS A 555 1.35 15.00 30.52
CA LYS A 555 0.39 16.08 30.81
C LYS A 555 -0.06 16.83 29.55
N PHE A 556 0.86 17.09 28.62
CA PHE A 556 0.54 17.74 27.35
C PHE A 556 -0.38 16.86 26.49
N ILE A 557 -0.08 15.57 26.38
CA ILE A 557 -0.91 14.59 25.69
C ILE A 557 -2.29 14.49 26.35
N GLY A 558 -2.37 14.48 27.67
CA GLY A 558 -3.66 14.49 28.39
C GLY A 558 -4.50 15.74 28.11
N ARG A 559 -3.86 16.90 27.94
CA ARG A 559 -4.55 18.12 27.50
C ARG A 559 -5.02 18.02 26.06
N PHE A 560 -4.17 17.52 25.17
CA PHE A 560 -4.53 17.27 23.77
C PHE A 560 -5.75 16.36 23.67
N THR A 561 -5.73 15.21 24.32
CA THR A 561 -6.81 14.20 24.22
C THR A 561 -8.12 14.75 24.77
N THR A 562 -8.07 15.51 25.86
CA THR A 562 -9.25 16.23 26.40
C THR A 562 -9.83 17.22 25.39
N MET A 563 -8.98 18.10 24.82
CA MET A 563 -9.43 19.09 23.83
C MET A 563 -9.92 18.45 22.53
N TYR A 564 -9.27 17.35 22.13
CA TYR A 564 -9.64 16.58 20.96
C TYR A 564 -11.04 15.97 21.14
N GLU A 565 -11.31 15.39 22.30
CA GLU A 565 -12.60 14.79 22.66
C GLU A 565 -13.73 15.83 22.69
N MET A 566 -13.47 17.03 23.23
CA MET A 566 -14.45 18.13 23.22
C MET A 566 -14.86 18.55 21.80
N ASN A 567 -13.90 18.52 20.87
CA ASN A 567 -14.14 18.90 19.48
C ASN A 567 -14.62 17.73 18.60
N ASN A 568 -14.43 16.49 19.06
CA ASN A 568 -14.75 15.25 18.35
C ASN A 568 -15.40 14.25 19.31
N PRO A 569 -16.62 14.54 19.81
CA PRO A 569 -17.23 13.73 20.86
C PRO A 569 -17.39 12.27 20.41
N SER A 570 -16.75 11.38 21.14
CA SER A 570 -16.89 9.92 21.05
C SER A 570 -17.80 9.40 22.17
N SER A 571 -18.25 8.14 22.07
CA SER A 571 -19.15 7.56 23.07
C SER A 571 -18.50 7.58 24.47
N PRO A 572 -19.24 7.82 25.58
CA PRO A 572 -18.68 7.95 26.93
C PRO A 572 -17.83 6.76 27.41
N GLN A 573 -17.96 5.59 26.78
CA GLN A 573 -17.18 4.40 27.10
C GLN A 573 -15.74 4.38 26.55
N ILE A 574 -15.35 5.25 25.60
CA ILE A 574 -14.05 5.16 24.89
C ILE A 574 -13.39 6.53 24.69
N SER A 575 -13.21 7.31 25.75
CA SER A 575 -12.48 8.58 25.65
C SER A 575 -10.98 8.34 25.35
N ALA A 576 -10.36 9.20 24.55
CA ALA A 576 -8.94 9.09 24.22
C ALA A 576 -8.03 9.09 25.47
N ALA A 577 -8.40 9.84 26.51
CA ALA A 577 -7.69 9.88 27.79
C ALA A 577 -7.80 8.55 28.57
N SER A 578 -8.97 7.91 28.59
CA SER A 578 -9.14 6.61 29.28
C SER A 578 -8.35 5.49 28.62
N VAL A 579 -8.17 5.51 27.29
CA VAL A 579 -7.39 4.49 26.57
C VAL A 579 -5.88 4.67 26.76
N LEU A 580 -5.40 5.92 26.78
CA LEU A 580 -3.97 6.22 26.93
C LEU A 580 -3.43 6.08 28.36
N PHE A 581 -4.28 6.23 29.38
CA PHE A 581 -3.87 6.24 30.78
C PHE A 581 -4.44 5.08 31.63
N ALA A 582 -5.12 4.12 31.03
CA ALA A 582 -5.51 2.88 31.72
C ALA A 582 -4.29 1.98 32.00
N GLN A 583 -4.21 1.41 33.21
CA GLN A 583 -3.35 0.26 33.52
C GLN A 583 -3.77 -0.94 32.65
N PRO A 584 -2.84 -1.85 32.27
CA PRO A 584 -3.05 -2.80 31.19
C PRO A 584 -4.09 -3.84 31.60
N THR A 585 -5.34 -3.64 31.17
CA THR A 585 -6.25 -4.76 30.99
C THR A 585 -5.88 -5.45 29.67
N THR A 586 -5.98 -6.77 29.69
CA THR A 586 -5.48 -7.76 28.74
C THR A 586 -6.13 -7.69 27.35
N ALA A 587 -6.09 -6.52 26.70
CA ALA A 587 -6.60 -6.30 25.37
C ALA A 587 -5.44 -5.95 24.43
N GLY A 588 -4.85 -6.98 23.81
CA GLY A 588 -4.22 -6.85 22.50
C GLY A 588 -2.70 -6.80 22.42
N ILE A 589 -1.94 -6.78 23.53
CA ILE A 589 -0.47 -6.86 23.47
C ILE A 589 -0.03 -8.26 23.92
N SER A 590 0.63 -9.02 23.03
CA SER A 590 1.22 -10.30 23.42
C SER A 590 2.33 -10.05 24.45
N THR A 591 2.28 -10.79 25.56
CA THR A 591 3.29 -10.76 26.62
C THR A 591 4.70 -11.00 26.10
N ASP A 592 4.85 -11.77 25.02
CA ASP A 592 6.11 -12.03 24.35
C ASP A 592 6.70 -10.79 23.65
N LEU A 593 5.86 -9.92 23.08
CA LEU A 593 6.31 -8.67 22.47
C LEU A 593 6.80 -7.68 23.54
N LEU A 594 6.13 -7.64 24.69
CA LEU A 594 6.55 -6.84 25.85
C LEU A 594 7.88 -7.34 26.43
N LEU A 595 8.05 -8.66 26.58
CA LEU A 595 9.30 -9.29 27.02
C LEU A 595 10.45 -9.03 26.04
N THR A 596 10.16 -8.99 24.74
CA THR A 596 11.15 -8.66 23.71
C THR A 596 11.56 -7.18 23.78
N MET A 597 10.63 -6.26 24.01
CA MET A 597 10.94 -4.83 24.21
C MET A 597 11.72 -4.55 25.50
N GLN A 598 11.52 -5.35 26.54
CA GLN A 598 12.24 -5.22 27.81
C GLN A 598 13.71 -5.69 27.70
N ARG A 599 13.99 -6.63 26.79
CA ARG A 599 15.35 -7.11 26.48
C ARG A 599 16.14 -6.21 25.53
N MET A 600 15.48 -5.28 24.82
CA MET A 600 16.12 -4.31 23.91
C MET A 600 16.52 -2.99 24.58
N LYS A 601 16.56 -2.94 25.93
CA LYS A 601 16.93 -1.75 26.71
C LYS A 601 18.40 -1.71 27.14
N PHE A 602 19.27 -2.56 26.59
CA PHE A 602 20.72 -2.49 26.77
C PHE A 602 21.44 -2.68 25.45
#